data_AF-R9J5T1-F1
#
_entry.id   AF-R9J5T1-F1
#
_cell.length_a   1.000
_cell.length_b   1.000
_cell.length_c   1.000
_cell.angle_alpha   90.00
_cell.angle_beta   90.00
_cell.angle_gamma   90.00
#
_symmetry.space_group_name_H-M   'P 1'
#
loop_
_entity.id
_entity.type
_entity.pdbx_description
1 polymer ?
#
loop_
_entity_poly.entity_id
_entity_poly.type
_entity_poly.pdbx_seq_one_letter_code
_entity_poly.pdbx_strand_id
1 'polypeptide(L)'
;MEDMEKNTRKKEIEGTEELEISQRMSERADDIDNTTYRYLAELLELNESDSEEKFPWNIEILRKVFDSAVSVLQEYGYAVCNPYVAMSESGRQYRCTLSECGCGNCNCQEDFMEKQRILSSIEEAIARSGMKVLDGDDDCILVRNSRMDMDFQISVKSLEE
;
A
#
# COMPACT_ATOMS: atom_id res chain seq x y z
N MET A 1 -18.88 -39.45 22.62
CA MET A 1 -17.61 -38.73 22.88
C MET A 1 -16.99 -38.49 21.52
N GLU A 2 -17.54 -37.55 20.74
CA GLU A 2 -17.02 -37.20 19.40
C GLU A 2 -17.68 -35.93 18.83
N ASP A 3 -18.15 -35.00 19.66
CA ASP A 3 -18.77 -33.73 19.20
C ASP A 3 -18.29 -32.53 20.03
N MET A 4 -16.99 -32.45 20.31
CA MET A 4 -16.42 -31.38 21.14
C MET A 4 -15.06 -30.84 20.66
N GLU A 5 -14.73 -31.01 19.37
CA GLU A 5 -13.40 -30.63 18.83
C GLU A 5 -13.45 -29.95 17.45
N LYS A 6 -14.48 -29.14 17.18
CA LYS A 6 -14.49 -28.25 16.00
C LYS A 6 -14.75 -26.79 16.35
N ASN A 7 -14.45 -26.38 17.59
CA ASN A 7 -14.69 -25.01 18.06
C ASN A 7 -13.40 -24.18 18.27
N THR A 8 -12.32 -24.45 17.53
CA THR A 8 -10.99 -23.90 17.92
C THR A 8 -10.10 -23.38 16.79
N ARG A 9 -10.64 -22.97 15.62
CA ARG A 9 -9.84 -22.25 14.60
C ARG A 9 -10.58 -21.17 13.82
N LYS A 10 -11.52 -20.48 14.46
CA LYS A 10 -11.93 -19.14 14.04
C LYS A 10 -11.76 -18.21 15.24
N LYS A 11 -10.51 -17.90 15.56
CA LYS A 11 -10.23 -16.64 16.24
C LYS A 11 -10.39 -15.60 15.14
N GLU A 12 -11.58 -15.03 15.10
CA GLU A 12 -11.90 -13.82 14.37
C GLU A 12 -10.79 -12.81 14.70
N ILE A 13 -9.98 -12.49 13.70
CA ILE A 13 -9.24 -11.24 13.68
C ILE A 13 -10.37 -10.22 13.56
N GLU A 14 -10.78 -9.62 14.69
CA GLU A 14 -11.61 -8.42 14.69
C GLU A 14 -10.88 -7.42 13.79
N GLY A 15 -11.42 -7.26 12.58
CA GLY A 15 -10.75 -6.63 11.48
C GLY A 15 -10.51 -5.16 11.76
N THR A 16 -9.24 -4.78 11.89
CA THR A 16 -8.81 -3.45 11.48
C THR A 16 -9.38 -3.20 10.09
N GLU A 17 -10.21 -2.17 9.97
CA GLU A 17 -10.76 -1.71 8.70
C GLU A 17 -9.63 -1.62 7.67
N GLU A 18 -9.84 -2.19 6.49
CA GLU A 18 -8.83 -2.21 5.44
C GLU A 18 -8.62 -0.77 4.97
N LEU A 19 -7.38 -0.29 5.08
CA LEU A 19 -7.05 1.08 4.74
C LEU A 19 -7.14 1.24 3.23
N GLU A 20 -8.04 2.10 2.77
CA GLU A 20 -8.16 2.41 1.35
C GLU A 20 -7.22 3.54 0.93
N ILE A 21 -6.91 3.62 -0.37
CA ILE A 21 -6.26 4.79 -0.97
C ILE A 21 -7.14 6.04 -0.79
N SER A 22 -6.56 7.25 -0.89
CA SER A 22 -7.36 8.47 -0.81
C SER A 22 -8.28 8.62 -2.02
N GLN A 23 -9.37 9.39 -1.88
CA GLN A 23 -10.24 9.73 -3.01
C GLN A 23 -9.45 10.31 -4.19
N ARG A 24 -8.49 11.21 -3.90
CA ARG A 24 -7.67 11.85 -4.92
C ARG A 24 -6.74 10.87 -5.64
N MET A 25 -6.22 9.85 -4.93
CA MET A 25 -5.48 8.75 -5.56
C MET A 25 -6.35 7.95 -6.51
N SER A 26 -7.58 7.64 -6.10
CA SER A 26 -8.54 6.90 -6.92
C SER A 26 -8.92 7.68 -8.19
N GLU A 27 -9.32 8.95 -8.04
CA GLU A 27 -9.67 9.83 -9.17
C GLU A 27 -8.53 9.91 -10.19
N ARG A 28 -7.28 10.04 -9.71
CA ARG A 28 -6.12 10.09 -10.59
C ARG A 28 -5.89 8.76 -11.31
N ALA A 29 -6.11 7.62 -10.64
CA ALA A 29 -6.00 6.31 -11.28
C ALA A 29 -7.02 6.16 -12.40
N ASP A 30 -8.27 6.56 -12.15
CA ASP A 30 -9.35 6.54 -13.14
C ASP A 30 -9.04 7.45 -14.35
N ASP A 31 -8.50 8.65 -14.11
CA ASP A 31 -8.08 9.57 -15.17
C ASP A 31 -6.95 8.98 -16.04
N ILE A 32 -5.99 8.30 -15.42
CA ILE A 32 -4.87 7.63 -16.11
C ILE A 32 -5.40 6.46 -16.94
N ASP A 33 -6.24 5.61 -16.38
CA ASP A 33 -6.79 4.44 -17.06
C ASP A 33 -7.59 4.87 -18.29
N ASN A 34 -8.47 5.86 -18.15
CA ASN A 34 -9.24 6.41 -19.27
C ASN A 34 -8.36 7.08 -20.32
N THR A 35 -7.29 7.76 -19.91
CA THR A 35 -6.33 8.36 -20.86
C THR A 35 -5.53 7.31 -21.59
N THR A 36 -5.11 6.24 -20.90
CA THR A 36 -4.41 5.10 -21.48
C THR A 36 -5.29 4.37 -22.49
N TYR A 37 -6.56 4.17 -22.16
CA TYR A 37 -7.53 3.59 -23.09
C TYR A 37 -7.65 4.40 -24.38
N ARG A 38 -7.80 5.73 -24.29
CA ARG A 38 -7.86 6.62 -25.46
C ARG A 38 -6.59 6.55 -26.31
N TYR A 39 -5.42 6.55 -25.66
CA TYR A 39 -4.14 6.40 -26.33
C TYR A 39 -4.05 5.08 -27.13
N LEU A 40 -4.50 3.97 -26.54
CA LEU A 40 -4.51 2.67 -27.20
C LEU A 40 -5.53 2.61 -28.35
N ALA A 41 -6.71 3.22 -28.18
CA ALA A 41 -7.71 3.31 -29.25
C ALA A 41 -7.17 4.08 -30.47
N GLU A 42 -6.43 5.16 -30.25
CA GLU A 42 -5.77 5.93 -31.30
C GLU A 42 -4.69 5.09 -32.01
N LEU A 43 -3.85 4.36 -31.27
CA LEU A 43 -2.84 3.47 -31.84
C LEU A 43 -3.44 2.35 -32.72
N LEU A 44 -4.68 1.96 -32.42
CA LEU A 44 -5.43 0.95 -33.16
C LEU A 44 -6.29 1.54 -34.28
N GLU A 45 -6.21 2.85 -34.52
CA GLU A 45 -7.01 3.58 -35.51
C GLU A 45 -8.52 3.35 -35.34
N LEU A 46 -8.99 3.32 -34.09
CA LEU A 46 -10.40 3.10 -33.74
C LEU A 46 -11.15 4.43 -33.63
N ASN A 47 -12.28 4.54 -34.32
CA ASN A 47 -13.21 5.65 -34.14
C ASN A 47 -14.03 5.46 -32.85
N GLU A 48 -14.50 6.56 -32.24
CA GLU A 48 -15.30 6.55 -30.99
C GLU A 48 -16.54 5.65 -31.05
N SER A 49 -17.12 5.42 -32.23
CA SER A 49 -18.31 4.59 -32.39
C SER A 49 -18.05 3.09 -32.30
N ASP A 50 -16.82 2.65 -32.60
CA ASP A 50 -16.46 1.23 -32.76
C ASP A 50 -15.46 0.75 -31.71
N SER A 51 -14.89 1.67 -30.92
CA SER A 51 -13.79 1.38 -30.01
C SER A 51 -14.18 0.36 -28.94
N GLU A 52 -15.35 0.48 -28.33
CA GLU A 52 -15.77 -0.45 -27.26
C GLU A 52 -16.15 -1.85 -27.79
N GLU A 53 -16.57 -1.96 -29.06
CA GLU A 53 -16.85 -3.26 -29.67
C GLU A 53 -15.56 -3.99 -30.05
N LYS A 54 -14.59 -3.28 -30.64
CA LYS A 54 -13.33 -3.85 -31.14
C LYS A 54 -12.23 -3.95 -30.09
N PHE A 55 -12.24 -3.04 -29.12
CA PHE A 55 -11.29 -2.95 -28.01
C PHE A 55 -12.02 -2.54 -26.73
N PRO A 56 -12.76 -3.47 -26.09
CA PRO A 56 -13.47 -3.19 -24.85
C PRO A 56 -12.52 -2.73 -23.74
N TRP A 57 -13.00 -1.89 -22.83
CA TRP A 57 -12.21 -1.44 -21.69
C TRP A 57 -11.74 -2.64 -20.85
N ASN A 58 -10.42 -2.74 -20.63
CA ASN A 58 -9.81 -3.88 -19.95
C ASN A 58 -8.66 -3.43 -19.04
N ILE A 59 -8.91 -3.45 -17.72
CA ILE A 59 -7.95 -3.01 -16.70
C ILE A 59 -6.61 -3.75 -16.75
N GLU A 60 -6.58 -5.03 -17.13
CA GLU A 60 -5.32 -5.79 -17.20
C GLU A 60 -4.42 -5.28 -18.32
N ILE A 61 -5.00 -4.90 -19.47
CA ILE A 61 -4.25 -4.30 -20.58
C ILE A 61 -3.76 -2.91 -20.19
N LEU A 62 -4.65 -2.08 -19.62
CA LEU A 62 -4.32 -0.72 -19.21
C LEU A 62 -3.19 -0.71 -18.18
N ARG A 63 -3.25 -1.59 -17.17
CA ARG A 63 -2.19 -1.75 -16.17
C ARG A 63 -0.85 -2.16 -16.77
N LYS A 64 -0.82 -3.11 -17.72
CA LYS A 64 0.43 -3.52 -18.39
C LYS A 64 1.07 -2.36 -19.17
N VAL A 65 0.25 -1.55 -19.84
CA VAL A 65 0.74 -0.38 -20.58
C VAL A 65 1.24 0.69 -19.59
N PHE A 66 0.50 0.92 -18.50
CA PHE A 66 0.93 1.81 -17.43
C PHE A 66 2.28 1.37 -16.83
N ASP A 67 2.43 0.10 -16.45
CA ASP A 67 3.68 -0.43 -15.87
C ASP A 67 4.87 -0.29 -16.85
N SER A 68 4.62 -0.51 -18.14
CA SER A 68 5.62 -0.28 -19.18
C SER A 68 6.00 1.20 -19.29
N ALA A 69 5.02 2.10 -19.24
CA ALA A 69 5.26 3.55 -19.29
C ALA A 69 6.01 4.04 -18.04
N VAL A 70 5.68 3.52 -16.85
CA VAL A 70 6.40 3.76 -15.59
C VAL A 70 7.87 3.36 -15.74
N SER A 71 8.12 2.15 -16.25
CA SER A 71 9.48 1.62 -16.44
C SER A 71 10.30 2.53 -17.37
N VAL A 72 9.72 2.92 -18.52
CA VAL A 72 10.37 3.85 -19.45
C VAL A 72 10.66 5.20 -18.77
N LEU A 73 9.69 5.80 -18.08
CA LEU A 73 9.89 7.09 -17.42
C LEU A 73 11.01 7.03 -16.36
N GLN A 74 11.07 5.93 -15.60
CA GLN A 74 12.11 5.69 -14.61
C GLN A 74 13.50 5.55 -15.25
N GLU A 75 13.62 4.87 -16.40
CA GLU A 75 14.88 4.78 -17.17
C GLU A 75 15.43 6.17 -17.56
N TYR A 76 14.55 7.14 -17.80
CA TYR A 76 14.91 8.53 -18.11
C TYR A 76 15.00 9.42 -16.86
N GLY A 77 14.95 8.85 -15.66
CA GLY A 77 15.16 9.55 -14.39
C GLY A 77 13.93 10.30 -13.84
N TYR A 78 12.73 10.03 -14.37
CA TYR A 78 11.49 10.61 -13.86
C TYR A 78 10.91 9.73 -12.74
N ALA A 79 10.60 10.37 -11.59
CA ALA A 79 9.82 9.73 -10.55
C ALA A 79 8.34 9.70 -10.95
N VAL A 80 7.74 8.51 -10.96
CA VAL A 80 6.31 8.34 -11.29
C VAL A 80 5.54 8.02 -10.03
N CYS A 81 4.54 8.83 -9.72
CA CYS A 81 3.63 8.58 -8.61
C CYS A 81 2.74 7.36 -8.94
N ASN A 82 2.98 6.26 -8.23
CA ASN A 82 2.17 5.05 -8.22
C ASN A 82 1.67 4.76 -6.79
N PRO A 83 0.52 5.34 -6.38
CA PRO A 83 -0.10 5.13 -5.07
C PRO A 83 -0.26 3.67 -4.67
N TYR A 84 0.03 3.35 -3.41
CA TYR A 84 -0.24 2.02 -2.83
C TYR A 84 -0.59 2.13 -1.35
N VAL A 85 -1.22 1.07 -0.83
CA VAL A 85 -1.35 0.79 0.60
C VAL A 85 -0.42 -0.37 0.92
N ALA A 86 0.50 -0.16 1.85
CA ALA A 86 1.34 -1.21 2.39
C ALA A 86 0.67 -1.84 3.59
N MET A 87 0.84 -3.15 3.73
CA MET A 87 0.44 -3.92 4.90
C MET A 87 1.62 -4.80 5.29
N SER A 88 2.10 -4.63 6.53
CA SER A 88 3.17 -5.46 7.07
C SER A 88 2.62 -6.76 7.64
N GLU A 89 3.51 -7.72 7.94
CA GLU A 89 3.13 -9.02 8.51
C GLU A 89 2.41 -8.91 9.87
N SER A 90 2.65 -7.82 10.61
CA SER A 90 1.96 -7.49 11.87
C SER A 90 0.53 -6.98 11.64
N GLY A 91 0.11 -6.75 10.40
CA GLY A 91 -1.18 -6.17 10.03
C GLY A 91 -1.20 -4.64 10.04
N ARG A 92 -0.08 -3.97 10.38
CA ARG A 92 -0.01 -2.50 10.32
C ARG A 92 -0.06 -2.02 8.87
N GLN A 93 -0.97 -1.08 8.62
CA GLN A 93 -1.23 -0.52 7.30
C GLN A 93 -0.81 0.96 7.22
N TYR A 94 -0.36 1.39 6.05
CA TYR A 94 -0.12 2.79 5.73
C TYR A 94 -0.20 3.04 4.22
N ARG A 95 -0.60 4.25 3.82
CA ARG A 95 -0.47 4.71 2.42
C ARG A 95 0.97 5.11 2.12
N CYS A 96 1.39 4.98 0.87
CA CYS A 96 2.72 5.41 0.44
C CYS A 96 3.05 6.83 0.92
N THR A 97 4.31 7.07 1.30
CA THR A 97 4.77 8.37 1.81
C THR A 97 5.87 8.94 0.91
N LEU A 98 6.16 10.25 1.04
CA LEU A 98 7.21 10.92 0.27
C LEU A 98 8.59 10.27 0.46
N SER A 99 8.86 9.73 1.65
CA SER A 99 10.11 9.06 1.98
C SER A 99 10.34 7.77 1.18
N GLU A 100 9.27 7.13 0.67
CA GLU A 100 9.34 5.87 -0.08
C GLU A 100 9.06 6.03 -1.57
N CYS A 101 8.11 6.90 -1.94
CA CYS A 101 7.66 6.99 -3.32
C CYS A 101 8.59 7.80 -4.24
N GLY A 102 9.61 8.47 -3.68
CA GLY A 102 10.60 9.24 -4.44
C GLY A 102 10.05 10.50 -5.12
N CYS A 103 8.79 10.86 -4.88
CA CYS A 103 8.19 12.08 -5.40
C CYS A 103 8.68 13.29 -4.58
N GLY A 104 9.06 14.38 -5.25
CA GLY A 104 9.48 15.62 -4.57
C GLY A 104 8.33 16.37 -3.87
N ASN A 105 7.09 16.11 -4.27
CA ASN A 105 5.85 16.58 -3.66
C ASN A 105 4.72 15.57 -3.94
N CYS A 106 3.60 15.69 -3.21
CA CYS A 106 2.41 14.87 -3.44
C CYS A 106 1.21 15.76 -3.73
N ASN A 107 0.53 15.50 -4.85
CA ASN A 107 -0.76 16.12 -5.18
C ASN A 107 -1.94 15.15 -4.97
N CYS A 108 -1.67 13.98 -4.36
CA CYS A 108 -2.63 12.90 -4.17
C CYS A 108 -3.03 12.69 -2.70
N GLN A 109 -2.30 13.29 -1.76
CA GLN A 109 -2.51 13.17 -0.32
C GLN A 109 -2.12 14.47 0.36
N GLU A 110 -2.85 14.83 1.41
CA GLU A 110 -2.55 15.97 2.27
C GLU A 110 -1.91 15.52 3.58
N ASP A 111 -2.37 14.39 4.14
CA ASP A 111 -1.84 13.80 5.36
C ASP A 111 -1.00 12.55 5.09
N PHE A 112 0.25 12.56 5.56
CA PHE A 112 1.18 11.44 5.39
C PHE A 112 1.24 10.56 6.64
N MET A 113 1.13 9.25 6.43
CA MET A 113 1.24 8.24 7.48
C MET A 113 2.70 7.85 7.77
N GLU A 114 3.60 8.84 7.80
CA GLU A 114 5.05 8.63 7.96
C GLU A 114 5.37 7.93 9.28
N LYS A 115 4.60 8.22 10.32
CA LYS A 115 4.71 7.56 11.61
C LYS A 115 4.40 6.07 11.50
N GLN A 116 3.29 5.69 10.88
CA GLN A 116 2.90 4.29 10.69
C GLN A 116 3.91 3.55 9.82
N ARG A 117 4.46 4.20 8.79
CA ARG A 117 5.55 3.65 7.98
C ARG A 117 6.81 3.36 8.80
N ILE A 118 7.24 4.30 9.65
CA ILE A 118 8.40 4.11 10.53
C ILE A 118 8.15 2.96 11.50
N LEU A 119 6.98 2.92 12.15
CA LEU A 119 6.63 1.83 13.06
C LEU A 119 6.60 0.47 12.34
N SER A 120 6.02 0.42 11.14
CA SER A 120 6.00 -0.79 10.31
C SER A 120 7.41 -1.27 9.97
N SER A 121 8.31 -0.36 9.60
CA SER A 121 9.73 -0.68 9.34
C SER A 121 10.44 -1.24 10.59
N ILE A 122 10.12 -0.71 11.78
CA ILE A 122 10.66 -1.19 13.05
C ILE A 122 10.13 -2.60 13.34
N GLU A 123 8.84 -2.86 13.17
CA GLU A 123 8.23 -4.18 13.38
C GLU A 123 8.90 -5.26 12.52
N GLU A 124 9.14 -4.98 11.24
CA GLU A 124 9.85 -5.89 10.34
C GLU A 124 11.30 -6.13 10.78
N ALA A 125 12.01 -5.11 11.24
CA ALA A 125 13.36 -5.24 11.76
C ALA A 125 13.38 -6.07 13.06
N ILE A 126 12.41 -5.87 13.94
CA ILE A 126 12.24 -6.63 15.18
C ILE A 126 11.98 -8.10 14.88
N ALA A 127 11.09 -8.41 13.93
CA ALA A 127 10.80 -9.77 13.48
C ALA A 127 12.06 -10.52 13.02
N ARG A 128 13.03 -9.82 12.43
CA ARG A 128 14.34 -10.38 12.01
C ARG A 128 15.38 -10.47 13.12
N SER A 129 15.19 -9.75 14.23
CA SER A 129 16.18 -9.60 15.31
C SER A 129 16.14 -10.69 16.39
N GLY A 130 15.17 -11.61 16.33
CA GLY A 130 14.95 -12.64 17.35
C GLY A 130 14.18 -12.16 18.59
N MET A 131 13.71 -10.90 18.58
CA MET A 131 12.69 -10.38 19.49
C MET A 131 11.30 -10.64 18.92
N LYS A 132 10.27 -10.62 19.77
CA LYS A 132 8.88 -10.80 19.35
C LYS A 132 8.11 -9.50 19.48
N VAL A 133 7.40 -9.09 18.42
CA VAL A 133 6.35 -8.07 18.53
C VAL A 133 5.17 -8.70 19.26
N LEU A 134 4.74 -8.08 20.36
CA LEU A 134 3.62 -8.56 21.17
C LEU A 134 2.30 -7.89 20.78
N ASP A 135 2.34 -6.57 20.66
CA ASP A 135 1.19 -5.71 20.41
C ASP A 135 1.69 -4.31 20.01
N GLY A 136 0.80 -3.43 19.60
CA GLY A 136 1.10 -2.04 19.28
C GLY A 136 -0.13 -1.26 18.86
N ASP A 137 -0.05 0.06 19.00
CA ASP A 137 -1.05 1.00 18.51
C ASP A 137 -0.42 1.94 17.46
N ASP A 138 -1.09 3.05 17.16
CA ASP A 138 -0.60 4.06 16.22
C ASP A 138 0.65 4.82 16.73
N ASP A 139 0.95 4.72 18.02
CA ASP A 139 1.98 5.50 18.69
C ASP A 139 3.18 4.68 19.13
N CYS A 140 3.00 3.38 19.36
CA CYS A 140 4.02 2.52 19.92
C CYS A 140 3.93 1.05 19.50
N ILE A 141 5.02 0.35 19.76
CA ILE A 141 5.18 -1.10 19.59
C ILE A 141 5.67 -1.68 20.90
N LEU A 142 5.02 -2.74 21.38
CA LEU A 142 5.47 -3.56 22.50
C LEU A 142 6.26 -4.76 21.98
N VAL A 143 7.48 -4.91 22.46
CA VAL A 143 8.40 -5.97 22.04
C VAL A 143 8.94 -6.76 23.23
N ARG A 144 9.07 -8.08 23.07
CA ARG A 144 9.65 -8.98 24.08
C ARG A 144 10.99 -9.53 23.64
N ASN A 145 11.98 -9.39 24.52
CA ASN A 145 13.21 -10.16 24.44
C ASN A 145 13.00 -11.52 25.14
N SER A 146 12.80 -12.57 24.35
CA SER A 146 12.52 -13.92 24.88
C SER A 146 13.68 -14.53 25.68
N ARG A 147 14.92 -14.03 25.52
CA ARG A 147 16.08 -14.54 26.26
C ARG A 147 16.18 -13.96 27.67
N MET A 148 15.72 -12.72 27.84
CA MET A 148 15.79 -12.00 29.11
C MET A 148 14.45 -11.98 29.85
N ASP A 149 13.38 -12.46 29.21
CA ASP A 149 12.00 -12.35 29.69
C ASP A 149 11.65 -10.90 30.08
N MET A 150 12.04 -9.96 29.21
CA MET A 150 11.85 -8.53 29.40
C MET A 150 11.08 -7.91 28.24
N ASP A 151 10.19 -7.00 28.58
CA ASP A 151 9.38 -6.23 27.64
C ASP A 151 9.91 -4.81 27.51
N PHE A 152 9.86 -4.29 26.29
CA PHE A 152 10.22 -2.92 25.94
C PHE A 152 9.10 -2.29 25.13
N GLN A 153 8.98 -0.97 25.27
CA GLN A 153 8.09 -0.16 24.43
C GLN A 153 8.93 0.74 23.55
N ILE A 154 8.66 0.72 22.25
CA ILE A 154 9.24 1.63 21.26
C ILE A 154 8.13 2.61 20.87
N SER A 155 8.39 3.91 20.93
CA SER A 155 7.42 4.94 20.51
C SER A 155 8.06 5.89 19.51
N VAL A 156 7.26 6.33 18.55
CA VAL A 156 7.64 7.35 17.57
C VAL A 156 6.84 8.60 17.88
N LYS A 157 7.49 9.76 17.92
CA LYS A 157 6.83 11.05 18.14
C LYS A 157 7.19 11.99 17.00
N SER A 158 6.19 12.68 16.47
CA SER A 158 6.44 13.85 15.66
C SER A 158 7.05 14.92 16.57
N LEU A 159 8.15 15.52 16.12
CA LEU A 159 8.65 16.74 16.72
C LEU A 159 8.03 17.85 15.89
N GLU A 160 7.07 18.59 16.46
CA GLU A 160 6.54 19.78 15.80
C GLU A 160 7.72 20.71 15.44
N GLU A 161 7.69 21.27 14.23
CA GLU A 161 8.51 22.44 13.86
C GLU A 161 7.87 23.73 14.40
#